data_AF-A0A920JCX1-F1
#
_entry.id   AF-A0A920JCX1-F1
#
_cell.length_a   1.000
_cell.length_b   1.000
_cell.length_c   1.000
_cell.angle_alpha   90.00
_cell.angle_beta   90.00
_cell.angle_gamma   90.00
#
_symmetry.space_group_name_H-M   'P 1'
#
loop_
_entity.id
_entity.type
_entity.pdbx_description
1 polymer ?
#
loop_
_entity_poly.entity_id
_entity_poly.type
_entity_poly.pdbx_seq_one_letter_code
_entity_poly.pdbx_strand_id
1 'polypeptide(L)'
;MDIKIRGLSREIVEKSLNQARDGRLHILDIMNASMEEPRNGLSSFAPRFITHKIPRDMIGKVIGPGGKVIKDIVEKTGVKMNIDDDGIVSIASRDHKAVDVALDMVRDLHAPWKSARLILDPSKK
;
A
#
# COMPACT_ATOMS: atom_id res chain seq x y z
N MET A 1 -29.56 1.95 -12.39
CA MET A 1 -30.99 1.69 -12.11
C MET A 1 -31.51 0.82 -13.23
N ASP A 2 -32.20 -0.27 -12.91
CA ASP A 2 -32.87 -1.13 -13.90
C ASP A 2 -34.35 -0.76 -13.94
N ILE A 3 -34.80 -0.10 -15.01
CA ILE A 3 -36.16 0.47 -15.11
C ILE A 3 -36.97 -0.37 -16.08
N LYS A 4 -38.11 -0.92 -15.60
CA LYS A 4 -38.97 -1.83 -16.38
C LYS A 4 -40.19 -1.16 -17.04
N ILE A 5 -40.43 0.13 -16.79
CA ILE A 5 -41.55 0.89 -17.35
C ILE A 5 -41.06 2.14 -18.09
N ARG A 6 -41.83 2.59 -19.09
CA ARG A 6 -41.56 3.85 -19.81
C ARG A 6 -42.28 5.00 -19.10
N GLY A 7 -41.70 6.20 -19.12
CA GLY A 7 -42.36 7.42 -18.63
C GLY A 7 -42.15 7.77 -17.16
N LEU A 8 -41.03 7.35 -16.54
CA LEU A 8 -40.69 7.77 -15.18
C LEU A 8 -40.37 9.27 -15.15
N SER A 9 -41.10 10.04 -14.34
CA SER A 9 -40.85 11.48 -14.23
C SER A 9 -39.56 11.76 -13.47
N ARG A 10 -38.91 12.88 -13.81
CA ARG A 10 -37.68 13.33 -13.12
C ARG A 10 -37.90 13.52 -11.62
N GLU A 11 -39.08 14.01 -11.24
CA GLU A 11 -39.46 14.23 -9.85
C GLU A 11 -39.50 12.93 -9.03
N ILE A 12 -40.03 11.84 -9.61
CA ILE A 12 -40.05 10.52 -8.93
C ILE A 12 -38.63 9.98 -8.76
N VAL A 13 -37.75 10.20 -9.74
CA VAL A 13 -36.34 9.81 -9.64
C VAL A 13 -35.62 10.62 -8.58
N GLU A 14 -35.85 11.93 -8.53
CA GLU A 14 -35.23 12.80 -7.53
C GLU A 14 -35.67 12.45 -6.11
N LYS A 15 -36.97 12.23 -5.90
CA LYS A 15 -37.51 11.78 -4.61
C LYS A 15 -36.92 10.43 -4.18
N SER A 16 -36.82 9.48 -5.10
CA SER A 16 -36.26 8.16 -4.80
C SER A 16 -34.76 8.22 -4.48
N LEU A 17 -33.99 9.08 -5.16
CA LEU A 17 -32.57 9.31 -4.83
C LEU A 17 -32.39 9.99 -3.47
N ASN A 18 -33.25 10.94 -3.11
CA ASN A 18 -33.22 11.57 -1.78
C ASN A 18 -33.52 10.54 -0.68
N GLN A 19 -34.55 9.72 -0.86
CA GLN A 19 -34.85 8.62 0.06
C GLN A 19 -33.69 7.61 0.14
N ALA A 20 -33.07 7.28 -0.98
CA ALA A 20 -31.91 6.39 -1.01
C ALA A 20 -30.68 7.00 -0.31
N ARG A 21 -30.49 8.33 -0.41
CA ARG A 21 -29.44 9.04 0.32
C ARG A 21 -29.67 8.96 1.84
N ASP A 22 -30.89 9.22 2.30
CA ASP A 22 -31.22 9.16 3.72
C ASP A 22 -31.04 7.74 4.27
N GLY A 23 -31.50 6.72 3.53
CA GLY A 23 -31.25 5.32 3.86
C GLY A 23 -29.77 4.95 3.87
N ARG A 24 -28.97 5.47 2.92
CA ARG A 24 -27.52 5.27 2.90
C ARG A 24 -26.84 5.88 4.12
N LEU A 25 -27.23 7.10 4.51
CA LEU A 25 -26.67 7.77 5.68
C LEU A 25 -27.01 6.99 6.96
N HIS A 26 -28.25 6.53 7.10
CA HIS A 26 -28.64 5.68 8.22
C HIS A 26 -27.80 4.40 8.33
N ILE A 27 -27.55 3.71 7.21
CA ILE A 27 -26.68 2.51 7.18
C ILE A 27 -25.24 2.89 7.56
N LEU A 28 -24.71 4.00 7.02
CA LEU A 28 -23.37 4.47 7.33
C LEU A 28 -23.21 4.82 8.82
N ASP A 29 -24.21 5.41 9.46
CA ASP A 29 -24.17 5.71 10.89
C ASP A 29 -24.06 4.44 11.74
N ILE A 30 -24.80 3.39 11.38
CA ILE A 30 -24.70 2.08 12.04
C ILE A 30 -23.34 1.43 11.78
N MET A 31 -22.80 1.54 10.56
CA MET A 31 -21.46 1.04 10.23
C MET A 31 -20.38 1.77 11.02
N ASN A 32 -20.47 3.09 11.12
CA ASN A 32 -19.54 3.93 11.86
C ASN A 32 -19.57 3.61 13.36
N ALA A 33 -20.75 3.35 13.93
CA ALA A 33 -20.87 2.90 15.32
C ALA A 33 -20.11 1.59 15.62
N SER A 34 -19.84 0.77 14.60
CA SER A 34 -19.02 -0.43 14.72
C SER A 34 -17.53 -0.18 14.43
N MET A 35 -17.21 0.64 13.44
CA MET A 35 -15.85 1.01 13.04
C MET A 35 -15.83 2.42 12.44
N GLU A 36 -15.44 3.41 13.24
CA GLU A 36 -15.37 4.81 12.80
C GLU A 36 -14.20 5.07 11.85
N GLU A 37 -13.05 4.45 12.13
CA GLU A 37 -11.81 4.68 11.39
C GLU A 37 -11.16 3.36 10.95
N PRO A 38 -10.38 3.39 9.84
CA PRO A 38 -9.50 2.27 9.50
C PRO A 38 -8.56 1.94 10.66
N ARG A 39 -8.33 0.65 10.90
CA ARG A 39 -7.37 0.23 11.94
C ARG A 39 -5.97 0.73 11.58
N ASN A 40 -5.27 1.32 12.56
CA ASN A 40 -3.90 1.83 12.43
C ASN A 40 -2.86 0.77 12.00
N GLY A 41 -3.22 -0.51 12.09
CA GLY A 41 -2.34 -1.62 11.75
C GLY A 41 -3.02 -2.63 10.84
N LEU A 42 -2.21 -3.27 10.01
CA LEU A 42 -2.58 -4.49 9.30
C LEU A 42 -2.63 -5.67 10.28
N SER A 43 -3.52 -6.63 10.02
CA SER A 43 -3.56 -7.89 10.77
C SER A 43 -2.22 -8.61 10.70
N SER A 44 -1.79 -9.22 11.81
CA SER A 44 -0.54 -9.99 11.89
C SER A 44 -0.49 -11.19 10.93
N PHE A 45 -1.65 -11.64 10.44
CA PHE A 45 -1.76 -12.73 9.47
C PHE A 45 -1.88 -12.24 8.02
N ALA A 46 -2.14 -10.94 7.84
CA ALA A 46 -2.25 -10.35 6.51
C ALA A 46 -0.84 -10.10 5.96
N PRO A 47 -0.60 -10.40 4.67
CA PRO A 47 0.67 -10.05 4.04
C PRO A 47 0.88 -8.54 4.09
N ARG A 48 2.06 -8.11 4.55
CA ARG A 48 2.49 -6.72 4.45
C ARG A 48 2.87 -6.45 3.00
N PHE A 49 2.35 -5.35 2.46
CA PHE A 49 2.71 -4.81 1.15
C PHE A 49 3.30 -3.43 1.36
N ILE A 50 4.55 -3.23 0.97
CA ILE A 50 5.25 -1.95 1.08
C ILE A 50 5.70 -1.53 -0.31
N THR A 51 5.41 -0.28 -0.65
CA THR A 51 5.94 0.37 -1.84
C THR A 51 7.02 1.37 -1.44
N HIS A 52 8.16 1.29 -2.12
CA HIS A 52 9.27 2.20 -1.92
C HIS A 52 9.75 2.72 -3.26
N LYS A 53 9.93 4.05 -3.37
CA LYS A 53 10.34 4.67 -4.63
C LYS A 53 11.86 4.85 -4.65
N ILE A 54 12.48 4.34 -5.72
CA ILE A 54 13.91 4.50 -6.00
C ILE A 54 14.12 5.42 -7.22
N PRO A 55 15.26 6.12 -7.30
CA PRO A 55 15.66 6.85 -8.49
C PRO A 55 15.77 5.92 -9.71
N ARG A 56 15.33 6.37 -10.90
CA ARG A 56 15.30 5.55 -12.13
C ARG A 56 16.68 5.07 -12.57
N ASP A 57 17.70 5.90 -12.36
CA ASP A 57 19.11 5.60 -12.60
C ASP A 57 19.63 4.43 -11.76
N MET A 58 18.99 4.14 -10.63
CA MET A 58 19.38 3.07 -9.71
C MET A 58 18.61 1.76 -9.93
N ILE A 59 17.59 1.72 -10.80
CA ILE A 59 16.80 0.51 -11.09
C ILE A 59 17.71 -0.64 -11.56
N GLY A 60 18.61 -0.35 -12.50
CA GLY A 60 19.55 -1.35 -13.03
C GLY A 60 20.48 -1.92 -11.96
N LYS A 61 20.86 -1.12 -10.96
CA LYS A 61 21.71 -1.54 -9.84
C LYS A 61 20.97 -2.48 -8.88
N VAL A 62 19.69 -2.21 -8.62
CA VAL A 62 18.85 -3.03 -7.73
C VAL A 62 18.47 -4.36 -8.39
N ILE A 63 18.18 -4.37 -9.69
CA ILE A 63 17.93 -5.62 -10.44
C ILE A 63 19.23 -6.43 -10.58
N GLY A 64 20.34 -5.75 -10.88
CA GLY A 64 21.63 -6.36 -11.16
C GLY A 64 21.68 -7.08 -12.51
N PRO A 65 22.86 -7.58 -12.93
CA PRO A 65 23.01 -8.27 -14.21
C PRO A 65 22.13 -9.53 -14.25
N GLY A 66 21.23 -9.62 -15.23
CA GLY A 66 20.31 -10.75 -15.41
C GLY A 66 19.30 -10.96 -14.26
N GLY A 67 19.05 -9.93 -13.44
CA GLY A 67 18.16 -10.04 -12.28
C GLY A 67 18.76 -10.82 -11.10
N LYS A 68 20.09 -11.00 -11.06
CA LYS A 68 20.74 -11.78 -10.00
C LYS A 68 20.53 -11.14 -8.62
N VAL A 69 20.66 -9.82 -8.50
CA VAL A 69 20.59 -9.12 -7.21
C VAL A 69 19.17 -9.20 -6.64
N ILE A 70 18.15 -8.96 -7.45
CA ILE A 70 16.75 -9.10 -7.00
C ILE A 70 16.40 -10.55 -6.63
N LYS A 71 16.89 -11.55 -7.39
CA LYS A 71 16.72 -12.97 -7.05
C LYS A 71 17.40 -13.33 -5.74
N ASP A 72 18.63 -12.88 -5.53
CA ASP A 72 19.38 -13.12 -4.29
C ASP A 72 18.64 -12.54 -3.07
N ILE A 73 18.01 -11.36 -3.19
CA ILE A 73 17.20 -10.75 -2.11
C ILE A 73 15.95 -11.58 -1.85
N VAL A 74 15.23 -11.97 -2.91
CA VAL A 74 14.02 -12.80 -2.83
C VAL A 74 14.32 -14.17 -2.21
N GLU A 75 15.43 -14.81 -2.57
CA GLU A 75 15.86 -16.11 -2.01
C GLU A 75 16.23 -16.00 -0.53
N LYS A 76 16.92 -14.92 -0.12
CA LYS A 76 17.33 -14.72 1.28
C LYS A 76 16.18 -14.35 2.20
N THR A 77 15.20 -13.60 1.70
CA THR A 77 14.12 -13.04 2.52
C THR A 77 12.79 -13.77 2.33
N GLY A 78 12.63 -14.55 1.26
CA GLY A 78 11.39 -15.25 0.93
C GLY A 78 10.23 -14.33 0.56
N VAL A 79 10.49 -13.05 0.29
CA VAL A 79 9.46 -12.06 -0.07
C VAL A 79 9.21 -12.04 -1.57
N LYS A 80 8.03 -11.60 -2.00
CA LYS A 80 7.76 -11.29 -3.40
C LYS A 80 8.14 -9.84 -3.67
N MET A 81 9.04 -9.61 -4.62
CA MET A 81 9.44 -8.26 -5.04
C MET A 81 9.10 -8.03 -6.50
N ASN A 82 8.64 -6.81 -6.81
CA ASN A 82 8.48 -6.31 -8.16
C ASN A 82 9.07 -4.90 -8.26
N ILE A 83 9.64 -4.55 -9.40
CA ILE A 83 10.17 -3.21 -9.67
C ILE A 83 9.58 -2.74 -10.99
N ASP A 84 8.83 -1.64 -10.94
CA ASP A 84 8.25 -1.01 -12.12
C ASP A 84 9.26 -0.05 -12.77
N ASP A 85 9.06 0.24 -14.07
CA ASP A 85 9.91 1.15 -14.86
C ASP A 85 9.92 2.59 -14.32
N ASP A 86 8.93 2.93 -13.48
CA ASP A 86 8.85 4.20 -12.76
C ASP A 86 9.71 4.25 -11.49
N GLY A 87 10.41 3.17 -11.16
CA GLY A 87 11.23 3.05 -9.96
C GLY A 87 10.41 2.76 -8.71
N ILE A 88 9.22 2.17 -8.84
CA ILE A 88 8.41 1.75 -7.70
C ILE A 88 8.78 0.30 -7.38
N VAL A 89 9.39 0.10 -6.21
CA VAL A 89 9.71 -1.23 -5.67
C VAL A 89 8.57 -1.66 -4.77
N SER A 90 7.87 -2.71 -5.17
CA SER A 90 6.78 -3.33 -4.41
C SER A 90 7.30 -4.59 -3.72
N ILE A 91 7.23 -4.64 -2.40
CA ILE A 91 7.67 -5.78 -1.57
C ILE A 91 6.48 -6.33 -0.82
N ALA A 92 6.22 -7.63 -0.96
CA ALA A 92 5.09 -8.31 -0.36
C ALA A 92 5.52 -9.60 0.36
N SER A 93 5.17 -9.74 1.64
CA SER A 93 5.36 -11.02 2.36
C SER A 93 4.38 -11.18 3.51
N ARG A 94 4.14 -12.43 3.90
CA ARG A 94 3.39 -12.80 5.12
C ARG A 94 4.20 -12.55 6.38
N ASP A 95 5.53 -12.69 6.30
CA ASP A 95 6.42 -12.37 7.40
C ASP A 95 6.78 -10.89 7.35
N HIS A 96 6.32 -10.18 8.36
CA HIS A 96 6.59 -8.78 8.58
C HIS A 96 8.08 -8.44 8.65
N LYS A 97 8.89 -9.27 9.33
CA LYS A 97 10.33 -9.02 9.47
C LYS A 97 11.06 -9.20 8.15
N ALA A 98 10.62 -10.15 7.34
CA ALA A 98 11.18 -10.40 6.03
C ALA A 98 11.01 -9.18 5.10
N VAL A 99 9.85 -8.49 5.17
CA VAL A 99 9.62 -7.26 4.40
C VAL A 99 10.57 -6.16 4.84
N ASP A 100 10.76 -5.96 6.14
CA ASP A 100 11.64 -4.92 6.68
C ASP A 100 13.10 -5.17 6.26
N VAL A 101 13.57 -6.42 6.37
CA VAL A 101 14.91 -6.83 5.94
C VAL A 101 15.10 -6.63 4.43
N ALA A 102 14.13 -7.01 3.61
CA ALA A 102 14.21 -6.81 2.15
C ALA A 102 14.23 -5.32 1.78
N LEU A 103 13.45 -4.49 2.49
CA LEU A 103 13.44 -3.05 2.31
C LEU A 103 14.79 -2.42 2.67
N ASP A 104 15.40 -2.86 3.76
CA ASP A 104 16.72 -2.38 4.18
C ASP A 104 17.82 -2.81 3.19
N MET A 105 17.77 -4.03 2.66
CA MET A 105 18.68 -4.47 1.59
C MET A 105 18.55 -3.61 0.32
N VAL A 106 17.32 -3.27 -0.08
CA VAL A 106 17.09 -2.39 -1.23
C VAL A 106 17.61 -0.98 -0.95
N ARG A 107 17.37 -0.46 0.26
CA ARG A 107 17.88 0.86 0.68
C ARG A 107 19.40 0.89 0.66
N ASP A 108 20.08 -0.11 1.19
CA ASP A 108 21.55 -0.17 1.21
C ASP A 108 22.17 -0.13 -0.19
N LEU A 109 21.47 -0.65 -1.20
CA LEU A 109 21.96 -0.64 -2.59
C LEU A 109 21.91 0.74 -3.24
N HIS A 110 20.94 1.59 -2.87
CA HIS A 110 20.72 2.90 -3.51
C HIS A 110 20.92 4.10 -2.58
N ALA A 111 21.07 3.90 -1.26
CA ALA A 111 21.24 4.98 -0.31
C ALA A 111 22.65 5.60 -0.45
N PRO A 112 22.76 6.94 -0.58
CA PRO A 112 24.04 7.60 -0.37
C PRO A 112 24.44 7.42 1.10
N TRP A 113 25.71 7.12 1.33
CA TRP A 113 26.37 6.74 2.59
C TRP A 113 26.28 7.77 3.75
N LYS A 114 25.38 8.76 3.72
CA LYS A 114 25.16 9.76 4.77
C LYS A 114 23.75 10.33 4.73
N SER A 115 22.78 9.78 5.47
CA SER A 115 21.61 10.57 5.96
C SER A 115 20.54 9.79 6.77
N ALA A 116 20.83 8.67 7.43
CA ALA A 116 19.79 7.99 8.24
C ALA A 116 20.20 7.62 9.68
N ARG A 117 21.49 7.69 10.04
CA ARG A 117 21.94 7.36 11.41
C ARG A 117 21.94 8.55 12.39
N LEU A 118 21.54 9.75 11.96
CA LEU A 118 21.66 10.97 12.79
C LEU A 118 20.36 11.38 13.52
N ILE A 119 19.25 10.65 13.41
CA ILE A 119 17.96 11.10 14.00
C ILE A 119 17.50 10.24 15.20
N LEU A 120 18.19 9.15 15.56
CA LEU A 120 17.79 8.28 16.67
C LEU A 120 18.88 8.06 17.75
N ASP A 121 19.77 9.02 17.97
CA ASP A 121 20.67 8.99 19.13
C ASP A 121 20.29 10.11 20.13
N PRO A 122 19.54 9.80 21.21
CA PRO A 122 19.20 10.79 22.24
C PRO A 122 20.37 11.10 23.20
N SER A 123 21.58 10.57 22.98
CA SER A 123 22.70 10.67 23.93
C SER A 123 23.73 11.78 23.62
N LYS A 124 23.39 12.77 22.79
CA LYS A 124 24.21 13.98 22.63
C LYS A 124 23.39 15.26 22.81
N LYS A 125 23.18 15.62 24.07
CA LYS A 125 23.16 17.01 24.53
C LYS A 125 24.23 17.15 25.61
#